data_AF-A0A1Y5NYI5-F1
#
_entry.id   AF-A0A1Y5NYI5-F1
#
_cell.length_a   1.000
_cell.length_b   1.000
_cell.length_c   1.000
_cell.angle_alpha   90.00
_cell.angle_beta   90.00
_cell.angle_gamma   90.00
#
_symmetry.space_group_name_H-M   'P 1'
#
loop_
_entity.id
_entity.type
_entity.pdbx_description
1 polymer ?
#
loop_
_entity_poly.entity_id
_entity_poly.type
_entity_poly.pdbx_seq_one_letter_code
_entity_poly.pdbx_strand_id
1 'polypeptide(L)'
;MCLLRFAWANIRRRPERFVLSVLGIALALTCVTVVRTISSSFAITGADSVTDVLGGAQLWAVPAAGAHYDSTVQALVADGPAPAIVALEGWRAIKTLSGTTDIIGTPVSLRGSDEIPYGQAVLGSDVAQRLGKHDGDRIVVDGQDLQVLVRAGGQSVTVATPLAHTIVGDNGWWTVYAPAGQEKSRSLGTTFGGAVGLSSTTDPSVKPDPAGAGLIYDTVGGNGPLTFDQKYSALFSGKVTSSTLGIISIIGLVLGFIIAVSSFLAAVQERRREFGIMSSIGLADEVLYFFLVESAVVFVAAYVLGVLTAGIAVWLVIPGIATPMAWLQAAGMVAGFLPAMSIVGALIPVHRLLQNRPVDLLGGR
;
A
#
# COMPACT_ATOMS: atom_id res chain seq x y z
N MET A 1 -18.53 31.42 14.42
CA MET A 1 -17.27 32.11 14.80
C MET A 1 -17.05 32.23 16.32
N CYS A 2 -18.07 32.41 17.17
CA CYS A 2 -17.85 32.47 18.63
C CYS A 2 -17.32 31.17 19.25
N LEU A 3 -17.81 30.00 18.81
CA LEU A 3 -17.40 28.68 19.34
C LEU A 3 -15.89 28.42 19.20
N LEU A 4 -15.33 28.66 18.02
CA LEU A 4 -13.90 28.48 17.75
C LEU A 4 -13.02 29.47 18.52
N ARG A 5 -13.46 30.73 18.67
CA ARG A 5 -12.72 31.72 19.49
C ARG A 5 -12.69 31.31 20.96
N PHE A 6 -13.78 30.74 21.47
CA PHE A 6 -13.86 30.25 22.83
C PHE A 6 -12.95 29.03 23.04
N ALA A 7 -13.01 28.03 22.15
CA ALA A 7 -12.12 26.88 22.18
C ALA A 7 -10.64 27.29 22.14
N TRP A 8 -10.28 28.23 21.26
CA TRP A 8 -8.91 28.75 21.15
C TRP A 8 -8.44 29.50 22.41
N ALA A 9 -9.30 30.35 22.99
CA ALA A 9 -9.00 31.03 24.24
C ALA A 9 -8.74 30.03 25.38
N ASN A 10 -9.48 28.92 25.39
CA ASN A 10 -9.33 27.87 26.39
C ASN A 10 -8.02 27.10 26.24
N ILE A 11 -7.65 26.74 25.00
CA ILE A 11 -6.37 26.09 24.68
C ILE A 11 -5.20 26.95 25.16
N ARG A 12 -5.25 28.28 24.93
CA ARG A 12 -4.22 29.20 25.39
C ARG A 12 -4.09 29.31 26.91
N ARG A 13 -5.14 29.03 27.67
CA ARG A 13 -5.11 29.07 29.14
C ARG A 13 -4.41 27.85 29.76
N ARG A 14 -4.41 26.70 29.07
CA ARG A 14 -3.80 25.45 29.54
C ARG A 14 -3.02 24.74 28.41
N PRO A 15 -1.90 25.34 27.94
CA PRO A 15 -1.18 24.84 26.78
C PRO A 15 -0.56 23.45 27.01
N GLU A 16 -0.08 23.17 28.22
CA GLU A 16 0.57 21.89 28.56
C GLU A 16 -0.35 20.69 28.29
N ARG A 17 -1.61 20.79 28.75
CA ARG A 17 -2.59 19.71 28.59
C ARG A 17 -2.97 19.49 27.12
N PHE A 18 -3.14 20.59 26.38
CA PHE A 18 -3.40 20.53 24.95
C PHE A 18 -2.26 19.82 24.23
N VAL A 19 -1.01 20.24 24.49
CA VAL A 19 0.19 19.65 23.88
C VAL A 19 0.32 18.17 24.23
N LEU A 20 0.18 17.78 25.49
CA LEU A 20 0.28 16.37 25.90
C LEU A 20 -0.79 15.48 25.24
N SER A 21 -2.03 15.99 25.13
CA SER A 21 -3.12 15.26 24.48
C SER A 21 -2.88 15.12 22.97
N VAL A 22 -2.48 16.22 22.33
CA VAL A 22 -2.16 16.24 20.89
C VAL A 22 -1.00 15.29 20.59
N LEU A 23 0.08 15.32 21.37
CA LEU A 23 1.24 14.44 21.19
C LEU A 23 0.90 12.96 21.39
N GLY A 24 0.16 12.62 22.45
CA GLY A 24 -0.24 11.24 22.71
C GLY A 24 -1.10 10.64 21.60
N ILE A 25 -2.09 11.42 21.12
CA ILE A 25 -2.94 11.00 19.99
C ILE A 25 -2.12 10.95 18.70
N ALA A 26 -1.32 11.99 18.42
CA ALA A 26 -0.51 12.08 17.22
C ALA A 26 0.49 10.93 17.11
N LEU A 27 1.11 10.49 18.21
CA LEU A 27 2.02 9.35 18.21
C LEU A 27 1.34 8.06 17.75
N ALA A 28 0.12 7.80 18.24
CA ALA A 28 -0.63 6.63 17.84
C ALA A 28 -1.09 6.71 16.38
N LEU A 29 -1.59 7.88 15.95
CA LEU A 29 -1.93 8.12 14.55
C LEU A 29 -0.71 8.01 13.64
N THR A 30 0.47 8.44 14.10
CA THR A 30 1.75 8.27 13.39
C THR A 30 2.01 6.80 13.16
N CYS A 31 1.99 5.98 14.21
CA CYS A 31 2.28 4.56 14.13
C CYS A 31 1.36 3.84 13.12
N VAL A 32 0.05 4.12 13.18
CA VAL A 32 -0.93 3.55 12.26
C VAL A 32 -0.75 4.03 10.84
N THR A 33 -0.52 5.33 10.66
CA THR A 33 -0.34 5.92 9.33
C THR A 33 0.93 5.39 8.68
N VAL A 34 2.03 5.22 9.42
CA VAL A 34 3.27 4.60 8.91
C VAL A 34 3.00 3.21 8.38
N VAL A 35 2.40 2.33 9.19
CA VAL A 35 2.15 0.94 8.79
C VAL A 35 1.16 0.85 7.63
N ARG A 36 0.13 1.70 7.61
CA ARG A 36 -0.82 1.76 6.50
C ARG A 36 -0.21 2.31 5.22
N THR A 37 0.68 3.30 5.33
CA THR A 37 1.43 3.83 4.17
C THR A 37 2.30 2.73 3.59
N ILE A 38 3.08 2.03 4.43
CA ILE A 38 3.91 0.90 3.99
C ILE A 38 3.03 -0.18 3.33
N SER A 39 1.93 -0.58 3.97
CA SER A 39 1.01 -1.59 3.43
C SER A 39 0.43 -1.21 2.06
N SER A 40 0.00 0.04 1.89
CA SER A 40 -0.49 0.56 0.62
C SER A 40 0.61 0.64 -0.44
N SER A 41 1.81 1.08 -0.07
CA SER A 41 2.97 1.08 -0.96
C SER A 41 3.29 -0.31 -1.49
N PHE A 42 3.36 -1.32 -0.62
CA PHE A 42 3.57 -2.71 -1.04
C PHE A 42 2.43 -3.22 -1.94
N ALA A 43 1.19 -2.79 -1.69
CA ALA A 43 0.05 -3.12 -2.55
C ALA A 43 0.23 -2.54 -3.97
N ILE A 44 0.56 -1.24 -4.06
CA ILE A 44 0.79 -0.53 -5.31
C ILE A 44 1.94 -1.17 -6.07
N THR A 45 3.07 -1.40 -5.39
CA THR A 45 4.23 -2.08 -5.97
C THR A 45 3.87 -3.48 -6.50
N GLY A 46 3.05 -4.25 -5.78
CA GLY A 46 2.56 -5.55 -6.25
C GLY A 46 1.68 -5.43 -7.50
N ALA A 47 0.78 -4.43 -7.55
CA ALA A 47 -0.06 -4.15 -8.72
C ALA A 47 0.76 -3.79 -9.95
N ASP A 48 1.70 -2.85 -9.77
CA ASP A 48 2.55 -2.32 -10.83
C ASP A 48 3.46 -3.41 -11.37
N SER A 49 4.01 -4.27 -10.49
CA SER A 49 4.88 -5.37 -10.90
C SER A 49 4.15 -6.40 -11.77
N VAL A 50 2.91 -6.75 -11.44
CA VAL A 50 2.11 -7.66 -12.26
C VAL A 50 1.67 -6.98 -13.54
N THR A 51 1.28 -5.71 -13.51
CA THR A 51 0.91 -4.95 -14.71
C THR A 51 2.09 -4.88 -15.70
N ASP A 52 3.30 -4.64 -15.20
CA ASP A 52 4.55 -4.63 -15.98
C ASP A 52 4.90 -6.00 -16.58
N VAL A 53 4.49 -7.10 -15.94
CA VAL A 53 4.65 -8.45 -16.50
C VAL A 53 3.58 -8.77 -17.51
N LEU A 54 2.30 -8.51 -17.19
CA LEU A 54 1.18 -8.93 -18.00
C LEU A 54 1.06 -8.14 -19.29
N GLY A 55 1.26 -6.81 -19.26
CA GLY A 55 1.13 -5.96 -20.46
C GLY A 55 -0.24 -6.10 -21.17
N GLY A 56 -1.29 -6.51 -20.45
CA GLY A 56 -2.61 -6.81 -21.00
C GLY A 56 -2.84 -8.28 -21.43
N ALA A 57 -1.91 -9.19 -21.16
CA ALA A 57 -2.08 -10.62 -21.39
C ALA A 57 -3.19 -11.21 -20.50
N GLN A 58 -3.93 -12.16 -21.06
CA GLN A 58 -5.03 -12.81 -20.37
C GLN A 58 -4.56 -13.97 -19.49
N LEU A 59 -3.43 -14.59 -19.81
CA LEU A 59 -2.84 -15.66 -19.01
C LEU A 59 -1.35 -15.40 -18.74
N TRP A 60 -0.90 -15.81 -17.57
CA TRP A 60 0.51 -15.79 -17.18
C TRP A 60 0.94 -17.17 -16.71
N ALA A 61 1.77 -17.84 -17.51
CA ALA A 61 2.31 -19.16 -17.17
C ALA A 61 3.67 -19.01 -16.50
N VAL A 62 3.73 -19.35 -15.22
CA VAL A 62 4.92 -19.26 -14.38
C VAL A 62 5.60 -20.61 -14.22
N PRO A 63 6.93 -20.64 -13.96
CA PRO A 63 7.66 -21.89 -13.77
C PRO A 63 7.22 -22.60 -12.49
N ALA A 64 7.58 -23.89 -12.36
CA ALA A 64 7.24 -24.71 -11.19
C ALA A 64 7.82 -24.17 -9.87
N ALA A 65 8.96 -23.48 -9.95
CA ALA A 65 9.55 -22.77 -8.82
C ALA A 65 8.80 -21.46 -8.48
N GLY A 66 7.98 -20.95 -9.40
CA GLY A 66 7.20 -19.72 -9.26
C GLY A 66 7.92 -18.46 -9.73
N ALA A 67 7.37 -17.32 -9.32
CA ALA A 67 8.00 -16.03 -9.48
C ALA A 67 7.86 -15.27 -8.17
N HIS A 68 8.89 -14.51 -7.83
CA HIS A 68 8.89 -13.68 -6.63
C HIS A 68 9.17 -12.22 -6.98
N TYR A 69 8.68 -11.33 -6.14
CA TYR A 69 9.08 -9.94 -6.20
C TYR A 69 10.38 -9.76 -5.43
N ASP A 70 11.41 -9.29 -6.11
CA ASP A 70 12.69 -8.95 -5.50
C ASP A 70 12.74 -7.45 -5.23
N SER A 71 12.82 -7.08 -3.95
CA SER A 71 12.88 -5.68 -3.51
C SER A 71 14.16 -4.94 -3.92
N THR A 72 15.22 -5.67 -4.24
CA THR A 72 16.53 -5.12 -4.63
C THR A 72 16.49 -4.59 -6.06
N VAL A 73 15.89 -5.37 -6.96
CA VAL A 73 15.71 -4.97 -8.37
C VAL A 73 14.38 -4.28 -8.63
N GLN A 74 13.46 -4.32 -7.66
CA GLN A 74 12.12 -3.73 -7.69
C GLN A 74 11.21 -4.31 -8.78
N ALA A 75 11.32 -5.60 -9.07
CA ALA A 75 10.54 -6.25 -10.12
C ALA A 75 10.22 -7.71 -9.77
N LEU A 76 9.28 -8.31 -10.51
CA LEU A 76 9.07 -9.75 -10.51
C LEU A 76 10.22 -10.45 -11.24
N VAL A 77 10.73 -11.52 -10.64
CA VAL A 77 11.82 -12.36 -11.15
C VAL A 77 11.35 -13.81 -11.18
N ALA A 78 11.70 -14.53 -12.24
CA ALA A 78 11.36 -15.94 -12.37
C ALA A 78 12.29 -16.78 -11.49
N ASP A 79 11.73 -17.75 -10.76
CA ASP A 79 12.49 -18.64 -9.88
C ASP A 79 13.00 -19.91 -10.58
N GLY A 80 12.74 -20.05 -11.88
CA GLY A 80 13.13 -21.23 -12.64
C GLY A 80 12.79 -21.15 -14.12
N PRO A 81 13.08 -22.22 -14.87
CA PRO A 81 12.94 -22.25 -16.31
C PRO A 81 11.49 -22.15 -16.73
N ALA A 82 11.20 -21.30 -17.72
CA ALA A 82 9.84 -21.11 -18.21
C ALA A 82 9.21 -22.47 -18.63
N PRO A 83 7.92 -22.70 -18.35
CA PRO A 83 7.25 -23.93 -18.75
C PRO A 83 7.38 -24.22 -20.25
N ALA A 84 7.57 -25.48 -20.60
CA ALA A 84 7.61 -25.92 -22.00
C ALA A 84 6.20 -25.93 -22.58
N ILE A 85 5.79 -24.82 -23.22
CA ILE A 85 4.49 -24.70 -23.89
C ILE A 85 4.68 -24.52 -25.39
N VAL A 86 3.70 -25.00 -26.17
CA VAL A 86 3.59 -24.75 -27.60
C VAL A 86 2.39 -23.83 -27.81
N ALA A 87 2.60 -22.73 -28.54
CA ALA A 87 1.52 -21.80 -28.84
C ALA A 87 0.43 -22.51 -29.67
N LEU A 88 -0.81 -22.38 -29.23
CA LEU A 88 -1.98 -22.92 -29.94
C LEU A 88 -2.34 -22.00 -31.11
N GLU A 89 -2.99 -22.56 -32.14
CA GLU A 89 -3.47 -21.78 -33.27
C GLU A 89 -4.43 -20.67 -32.81
N GLY A 90 -4.19 -19.44 -33.27
CA GLY A 90 -4.96 -18.25 -32.88
C GLY A 90 -4.57 -17.64 -31.53
N TRP A 91 -3.72 -18.28 -30.72
CA TRP A 91 -3.19 -17.73 -29.49
C TRP A 91 -1.81 -17.13 -29.73
N ARG A 92 -1.52 -15.98 -29.11
CA ARG A 92 -0.17 -15.40 -29.11
C ARG A 92 0.47 -15.65 -27.75
N ALA A 93 1.54 -16.44 -27.71
CA ALA A 93 2.33 -16.67 -26.51
C ALA A 93 3.69 -16.01 -26.67
N ILE A 94 4.10 -15.20 -25.69
CA ILE A 94 5.40 -14.52 -25.67
C ILE A 94 6.19 -15.08 -24.49
N LYS A 95 7.38 -15.64 -24.77
CA LYS A 95 8.33 -16.07 -23.75
C LYS A 95 9.15 -14.87 -23.33
N THR A 96 9.20 -14.61 -22.03
CA THR A 96 10.06 -13.58 -21.46
C THR A 96 11.06 -14.27 -20.56
N LEU A 97 12.34 -14.26 -20.96
CA LEU A 97 13.41 -14.63 -20.03
C LEU A 97 13.47 -13.58 -18.93
N SER A 98 13.70 -14.00 -17.69
CA SER A 98 13.65 -13.14 -16.52
C SER A 98 14.68 -13.58 -15.48
N GLY A 99 15.42 -12.60 -14.99
CA GLY A 99 16.41 -12.77 -13.93
C GLY A 99 16.91 -11.42 -13.45
N THR A 100 18.08 -11.42 -12.85
CA THR A 100 18.75 -10.21 -12.37
C THR A 100 20.15 -10.11 -12.95
N THR A 101 20.63 -8.89 -13.08
CA THR A 101 22.02 -8.60 -13.45
C THR A 101 22.48 -7.32 -12.74
N ASP A 102 23.77 -7.04 -12.81
CA ASP A 102 24.34 -5.81 -12.28
C ASP A 102 24.77 -4.89 -13.42
N ILE A 103 24.36 -3.62 -13.34
CA ILE A 103 24.78 -2.57 -14.27
C ILE A 103 25.38 -1.44 -13.44
N ILE A 104 26.70 -1.27 -13.52
CA ILE A 104 27.44 -0.19 -12.83
C ILE A 104 27.24 -0.29 -11.30
N GLY A 105 27.35 -1.49 -10.73
CA GLY A 105 27.14 -1.74 -9.29
C GLY A 105 25.69 -1.58 -8.83
N THR A 106 24.76 -1.45 -9.78
CA THR A 106 23.33 -1.36 -9.50
C THR A 106 22.63 -2.65 -9.94
N PRO A 107 22.06 -3.43 -9.02
CA PRO A 107 21.27 -4.60 -9.38
C PRO A 107 19.97 -4.19 -10.07
N VAL A 108 19.70 -4.80 -11.21
CA VAL A 108 18.52 -4.55 -12.04
C VAL A 108 17.85 -5.85 -12.48
N SER A 109 16.55 -5.77 -12.78
CA SER A 109 15.83 -6.87 -13.41
C SER A 109 16.19 -6.90 -14.89
N LEU A 110 16.59 -8.06 -15.39
CA LEU A 110 16.88 -8.27 -16.80
C LEU A 110 15.78 -9.13 -17.42
N ARG A 111 15.27 -8.68 -18.57
CA ARG A 111 14.29 -9.40 -19.38
C ARG A 111 14.80 -9.65 -20.80
N GLY A 112 14.44 -10.80 -21.36
CA GLY A 112 14.68 -11.12 -22.78
C GLY A 112 13.44 -10.90 -23.62
N SER A 113 13.61 -10.33 -24.81
CA SER A 113 12.55 -10.24 -25.83
C SER A 113 13.13 -10.34 -27.25
N ASP A 114 12.43 -11.09 -28.11
CA ASP A 114 12.77 -11.23 -29.52
C ASP A 114 12.41 -9.97 -30.34
N GLU A 115 11.64 -9.05 -29.75
CA GLU A 115 11.27 -7.78 -30.38
C GLU A 115 12.39 -6.73 -30.24
N ILE A 116 13.40 -6.96 -29.40
CA ILE A 116 14.50 -6.02 -29.16
C ILE A 116 15.67 -6.32 -30.11
N PRO A 117 16.09 -5.35 -30.94
CA PRO A 117 17.24 -5.53 -31.80
C PRO A 117 18.54 -5.78 -31.01
N TYR A 118 19.46 -6.54 -31.60
CA TYR A 118 20.83 -6.64 -31.07
C TYR A 118 21.47 -5.25 -30.98
N GLY A 119 22.22 -5.02 -29.90
CA GLY A 119 22.87 -3.73 -29.65
C GLY A 119 21.96 -2.67 -29.03
N GLN A 120 20.71 -3.00 -28.68
CA GLN A 120 19.79 -2.12 -27.96
C GLN A 120 19.36 -2.72 -26.62
N ALA A 121 19.08 -1.84 -25.67
CA ALA A 121 18.46 -2.16 -24.40
C ALA A 121 17.29 -1.21 -24.15
N VAL A 122 16.11 -1.76 -23.91
CA VAL A 122 14.93 -0.98 -23.54
C VAL A 122 14.84 -0.92 -22.02
N LEU A 123 14.90 0.28 -21.47
CA LEU A 123 14.81 0.53 -20.03
C LEU A 123 13.43 1.09 -19.73
N GLY A 124 12.76 0.56 -18.71
CA GLY A 124 11.63 1.26 -18.10
C GLY A 124 12.10 2.58 -17.48
N SER A 125 11.22 3.58 -17.45
CA SER A 125 11.58 4.93 -16.98
C SER A 125 12.12 4.95 -15.55
N ASP A 126 11.65 4.04 -14.71
CA ASP A 126 12.01 4.01 -13.29
C ASP A 126 13.42 3.42 -13.10
N VAL A 127 13.75 2.35 -13.82
CA VAL A 127 15.12 1.81 -13.82
C VAL A 127 16.10 2.74 -14.54
N ALA A 128 15.66 3.43 -15.60
CA ALA A 128 16.46 4.46 -16.27
C ALA A 128 16.83 5.60 -15.31
N GLN A 129 15.87 6.09 -14.53
CA GLN A 129 16.12 7.10 -13.50
C GLN A 129 17.07 6.60 -12.41
N ARG A 130 16.92 5.36 -11.95
CA ARG A 130 17.83 4.73 -10.96
C ARG A 130 19.26 4.61 -11.48
N LEU A 131 19.43 4.30 -12.75
CA LEU A 131 20.73 4.19 -13.41
C LEU A 131 21.29 5.55 -13.88
N GLY A 132 20.50 6.63 -13.77
CA GLY A 132 20.84 7.95 -14.30
C GLY A 132 21.01 7.97 -15.83
N LYS A 133 20.21 7.16 -16.54
CA LYS A 133 20.27 6.99 -18.00
C LYS A 133 19.07 7.63 -18.69
N HIS A 134 19.33 8.14 -19.88
CA HIS A 134 18.35 8.78 -20.76
C HIS A 134 18.31 8.08 -22.11
N ASP A 135 17.31 8.43 -22.92
CA ASP A 135 17.18 7.91 -24.28
C ASP A 135 18.43 8.26 -25.12
N GLY A 136 18.98 7.27 -25.83
CA GLY A 136 20.19 7.41 -26.62
C GLY A 136 21.51 7.21 -25.86
N ASP A 137 21.49 7.11 -24.52
CA ASP A 137 22.68 6.76 -23.73
C ASP A 137 23.16 5.34 -24.05
N ARG A 138 24.31 4.96 -23.47
CA ARG A 138 24.85 3.60 -23.58
C ARG A 138 24.99 2.94 -22.22
N ILE A 139 24.74 1.64 -22.20
CA ILE A 139 24.98 0.76 -21.05
C ILE A 139 25.75 -0.48 -21.50
N VAL A 140 26.50 -1.06 -20.57
CA VAL A 140 27.20 -2.33 -20.80
C VAL A 140 26.47 -3.42 -20.02
N VAL A 141 26.05 -4.47 -20.71
CA VAL A 141 25.39 -5.64 -20.13
C VAL A 141 26.16 -6.88 -20.58
N ASP A 142 26.73 -7.63 -19.63
CA ASP A 142 27.58 -8.80 -19.91
C ASP A 142 28.68 -8.54 -20.94
N GLY A 143 29.33 -7.38 -20.82
CA GLY A 143 30.40 -6.94 -21.73
C GLY A 143 29.93 -6.40 -23.09
N GLN A 144 28.63 -6.42 -23.39
CA GLN A 144 28.07 -5.85 -24.63
C GLN A 144 27.62 -4.41 -24.44
N ASP A 145 28.04 -3.53 -25.35
CA ASP A 145 27.65 -2.12 -25.37
C ASP A 145 26.32 -1.94 -26.12
N LEU A 146 25.29 -1.51 -25.39
CA LEU A 146 23.91 -1.39 -25.87
C LEU A 146 23.44 0.07 -25.82
N GLN A 147 22.76 0.49 -26.88
CA GLN A 147 22.06 1.78 -26.92
C GLN A 147 20.77 1.69 -26.08
N VAL A 148 20.58 2.66 -25.19
CA VAL A 148 19.42 2.79 -24.31
C VAL A 148 18.27 3.39 -25.08
N LEU A 149 17.12 2.73 -24.98
CA LEU A 149 15.82 3.30 -25.33
C LEU A 149 14.92 3.31 -24.08
N VAL A 150 14.39 4.47 -23.70
CA VAL A 150 13.57 4.57 -22.49
C VAL A 150 12.08 4.45 -22.84
N ARG A 151 11.36 3.53 -22.18
CA ARG A 151 9.90 3.40 -22.25
C ARG A 151 9.25 3.83 -20.94
N ALA A 152 8.00 4.29 -21.04
CA ALA A 152 7.25 4.74 -19.87
C ALA A 152 6.95 3.56 -18.92
N GLY A 153 7.27 3.75 -17.64
CA GLY A 153 7.04 2.79 -16.57
C GLY A 153 8.01 1.61 -16.58
N GLY A 154 8.15 0.97 -15.43
CA GLY A 154 8.80 -0.33 -15.31
C GLY A 154 10.21 -0.26 -14.72
N GLN A 155 10.58 -1.35 -14.05
CA GLN A 155 11.84 -1.52 -13.31
C GLN A 155 12.82 -2.47 -14.03
N SER A 156 12.49 -2.84 -15.27
CA SER A 156 13.18 -3.89 -16.01
C SER A 156 14.03 -3.31 -17.15
N VAL A 157 15.21 -3.90 -17.36
CA VAL A 157 16.06 -3.72 -18.53
C VAL A 157 15.76 -4.86 -19.48
N THR A 158 15.26 -4.57 -20.68
CA THR A 158 14.91 -5.58 -21.67
C THR A 158 15.93 -5.58 -22.81
N VAL A 159 16.52 -6.74 -23.08
CA VAL A 159 17.55 -6.93 -24.12
C VAL A 159 17.11 -8.03 -25.09
N ALA A 160 17.85 -8.18 -26.19
CA ALA A 160 17.64 -9.29 -27.13
C ALA A 160 17.73 -10.64 -26.40
N THR A 161 16.81 -11.56 -26.71
CA THR A 161 16.72 -12.89 -26.05
C THR A 161 18.04 -13.65 -25.95
N PRO A 162 18.92 -13.67 -26.98
CA PRO A 162 20.18 -14.40 -26.87
C PRO A 162 21.13 -13.83 -25.81
N LEU A 163 21.17 -12.51 -25.64
CA LEU A 163 21.95 -11.88 -24.56
C LEU A 163 21.31 -12.14 -23.20
N ALA A 164 19.99 -12.08 -23.09
CA ALA A 164 19.32 -12.42 -21.84
C ALA A 164 19.62 -13.88 -21.44
N HIS A 165 19.62 -14.81 -22.41
CA HIS A 165 19.89 -16.23 -22.18
C HIS A 165 21.30 -16.49 -21.62
N THR A 166 22.33 -15.75 -22.05
CA THR A 166 23.69 -15.92 -21.50
C THR A 166 23.77 -15.53 -20.02
N ILE A 167 22.90 -14.62 -19.56
CA ILE A 167 22.95 -14.06 -18.21
C ILE A 167 22.00 -14.82 -17.27
N VAL A 168 20.76 -15.06 -17.70
CA VAL A 168 19.70 -15.61 -16.84
C VAL A 168 19.31 -17.05 -17.20
N GLY A 169 19.91 -17.62 -18.24
CA GLY A 169 19.60 -18.97 -18.72
C GLY A 169 18.17 -19.08 -19.23
N ASP A 170 17.52 -20.21 -18.94
CA ASP A 170 16.14 -20.48 -19.34
C ASP A 170 15.09 -19.91 -18.38
N ASN A 171 15.52 -19.22 -17.32
CA ASN A 171 14.63 -18.65 -16.33
C ASN A 171 13.67 -17.65 -16.98
N GLY A 172 12.38 -17.81 -16.72
CA GLY A 172 11.38 -16.96 -17.36
C GLY A 172 9.95 -17.44 -17.16
N TRP A 173 9.05 -16.80 -17.87
CA TRP A 173 7.62 -17.11 -17.89
C TRP A 173 7.04 -16.87 -19.28
N TRP A 174 5.76 -17.20 -19.44
CA TRP A 174 5.01 -16.87 -20.64
C TRP A 174 3.86 -15.94 -20.33
N THR A 175 3.68 -14.92 -21.17
CA THR A 175 2.44 -14.16 -21.26
C THR A 175 1.66 -14.62 -22.48
N VAL A 176 0.39 -14.96 -22.30
CA VAL A 176 -0.45 -15.49 -23.37
C VAL A 176 -1.65 -14.58 -23.60
N TYR A 177 -1.84 -14.24 -24.87
CA TYR A 177 -2.93 -13.44 -25.38
C TYR A 177 -3.95 -14.35 -26.07
N ALA A 178 -5.20 -14.19 -25.68
CA ALA A 178 -6.33 -14.94 -26.22
C ALA A 178 -6.59 -14.56 -27.69
N PRO A 179 -7.24 -15.45 -28.46
CA PRO A 179 -7.71 -15.12 -29.80
C PRO A 179 -8.64 -13.91 -29.79
N ALA A 180 -8.64 -13.15 -30.89
CA ALA A 180 -9.46 -11.96 -31.04
C ALA A 180 -10.95 -12.26 -30.77
N GLY A 181 -11.57 -11.47 -29.89
CA GLY A 181 -12.97 -11.64 -29.47
C GLY A 181 -13.19 -12.62 -28.31
N GLN A 182 -12.15 -13.31 -27.85
CA GLN A 182 -12.22 -14.21 -26.68
C GLN A 182 -11.51 -13.65 -25.44
N GLU A 183 -10.99 -12.42 -25.49
CA GLU A 183 -10.15 -11.83 -24.44
C GLU A 183 -10.84 -11.71 -23.08
N LYS A 184 -12.18 -11.75 -23.06
CA LYS A 184 -13.01 -11.69 -21.85
C LYS A 184 -13.61 -13.03 -21.44
N SER A 185 -13.24 -14.12 -22.11
CA SER A 185 -13.75 -15.45 -21.78
C SER A 185 -13.24 -15.89 -20.42
N ARG A 186 -14.11 -16.53 -19.63
CA ARG A 186 -13.76 -17.09 -18.31
C ARG A 186 -13.19 -18.50 -18.38
N SER A 187 -13.12 -19.08 -19.58
CA SER A 187 -12.59 -20.44 -19.81
C SER A 187 -11.16 -20.43 -20.36
N LEU A 188 -10.51 -19.27 -20.46
CA LEU A 188 -9.19 -19.17 -21.11
C LEU A 188 -8.16 -20.05 -20.40
N GLY A 189 -8.10 -19.99 -19.07
CA GLY A 189 -7.17 -20.80 -18.29
C GLY A 189 -7.43 -22.30 -18.44
N THR A 190 -8.69 -22.75 -18.48
CA THR A 190 -9.01 -24.18 -18.61
C THR A 190 -8.78 -24.69 -20.04
N THR A 191 -9.14 -23.89 -21.05
CA THR A 191 -8.92 -24.22 -22.46
C THR A 191 -7.43 -24.28 -22.81
N PHE A 192 -6.68 -23.23 -22.50
CA PHE A 192 -5.25 -23.18 -22.82
C PHE A 192 -4.47 -24.17 -21.94
N GLY A 193 -4.73 -24.18 -20.62
CA GLY A 193 -4.05 -25.07 -19.68
C GLY A 193 -4.26 -26.55 -19.98
N GLY A 194 -5.49 -26.95 -20.32
CA GLY A 194 -5.78 -28.33 -20.73
C GLY A 194 -5.04 -28.75 -22.01
N ALA A 195 -4.83 -27.82 -22.95
CA ALA A 195 -4.13 -28.11 -24.19
C ALA A 195 -2.60 -28.19 -24.03
N VAL A 196 -2.01 -27.39 -23.13
CA VAL A 196 -0.56 -27.40 -22.86
C VAL A 196 -0.15 -28.26 -21.65
N GLY A 197 -1.11 -28.94 -21.01
CA GLY A 197 -0.85 -29.82 -19.87
C GLY A 197 -0.47 -29.09 -18.58
N LEU A 198 -0.89 -27.84 -18.41
CA LEU A 198 -0.64 -27.05 -17.21
C LEU A 198 -1.94 -26.78 -16.44
N SER A 199 -1.88 -26.92 -15.13
CA SER A 199 -2.96 -26.48 -14.24
C SER A 199 -3.15 -24.96 -14.35
N SER A 200 -4.40 -24.50 -14.23
CA SER A 200 -4.72 -23.08 -14.22
C SER A 200 -5.52 -22.67 -12.99
N THR A 201 -5.34 -21.44 -12.54
CA THR A 201 -6.02 -20.86 -11.39
C THR A 201 -6.30 -19.38 -11.62
N THR A 202 -7.37 -18.88 -11.02
CA THR A 202 -7.71 -17.43 -10.98
C THR A 202 -7.35 -16.80 -9.63
N ASP A 203 -6.83 -17.62 -8.71
CA ASP A 203 -6.41 -17.21 -7.38
C ASP A 203 -4.88 -17.02 -7.35
N PRO A 204 -4.39 -15.77 -7.22
CA PRO A 204 -2.97 -15.48 -7.18
C PRO A 204 -2.26 -16.01 -5.92
N SER A 205 -3.00 -16.45 -4.90
CA SER A 205 -2.41 -17.02 -3.67
C SER A 205 -1.94 -18.46 -3.85
N VAL A 206 -2.46 -19.15 -4.87
CA VAL A 206 -2.06 -20.52 -5.20
C VAL A 206 -0.63 -20.49 -5.75
N LYS A 207 0.24 -21.27 -5.11
CA LYS A 207 1.62 -21.47 -5.57
C LYS A 207 1.69 -22.63 -6.55
N PRO A 208 2.60 -22.60 -7.54
CA PRO A 208 2.86 -23.75 -8.39
C PRO A 208 3.34 -24.95 -7.55
N ASP A 209 3.08 -26.16 -8.04
CA ASP A 209 3.67 -27.37 -7.48
C ASP A 209 5.18 -27.39 -7.83
N PRO A 210 6.11 -27.40 -6.84
CA PRO A 210 7.54 -27.45 -7.11
C PRO A 210 7.99 -28.70 -7.88
N ALA A 211 7.21 -29.79 -7.82
CA ALA A 211 7.47 -31.01 -8.59
C ALA A 211 6.75 -31.04 -9.95
N GLY A 212 5.93 -30.02 -10.24
CA GLY A 212 5.14 -29.91 -11.47
C GLY A 212 5.89 -29.26 -12.63
N ALA A 213 5.16 -28.97 -13.70
CA ALA A 213 5.69 -28.31 -14.90
C ALA A 213 5.50 -26.78 -14.90
N GLY A 214 4.75 -26.23 -13.93
CA GLY A 214 4.39 -24.82 -13.85
C GLY A 214 2.92 -24.62 -13.50
N LEU A 215 2.47 -23.36 -13.53
CA LEU A 215 1.09 -22.96 -13.23
C LEU A 215 0.68 -21.80 -14.14
N ILE A 216 -0.56 -21.81 -14.60
CA ILE A 216 -1.16 -20.69 -15.33
C ILE A 216 -2.04 -19.87 -14.40
N TYR A 217 -1.74 -18.59 -14.26
CA TYR A 217 -2.66 -17.61 -13.70
C TYR A 217 -3.58 -17.07 -14.80
N ASP A 218 -4.88 -17.27 -14.65
CA ASP A 218 -5.92 -16.69 -15.49
C ASP A 218 -6.32 -15.32 -14.91
N THR A 219 -5.98 -14.25 -15.64
CA THR A 219 -6.11 -12.86 -15.19
C THR A 219 -7.49 -12.27 -15.46
N VAL A 220 -8.29 -12.96 -16.29
CA VAL A 220 -9.61 -12.54 -16.76
C VAL A 220 -10.72 -13.28 -16.03
N GLY A 221 -10.49 -14.57 -15.75
CA GLY A 221 -11.45 -15.47 -15.14
C GLY A 221 -11.74 -15.18 -13.66
N GLY A 222 -12.49 -16.08 -13.07
CA GLY A 222 -12.80 -16.08 -11.63
C GLY A 222 -14.13 -15.43 -11.28
N ASN A 223 -14.49 -15.57 -10.01
CA ASN A 223 -15.72 -15.04 -9.45
C ASN A 223 -15.40 -13.85 -8.53
N GLY A 224 -16.22 -12.80 -8.61
CA GLY A 224 -16.12 -11.63 -7.72
C GLY A 224 -15.87 -10.30 -8.45
N PRO A 225 -15.96 -9.18 -7.73
CA PRO A 225 -15.82 -7.84 -8.31
C PRO A 225 -14.36 -7.39 -8.49
N LEU A 226 -13.39 -8.12 -7.93
CA LEU A 226 -11.98 -7.73 -7.94
C LEU A 226 -11.23 -8.29 -9.16
N THR A 227 -10.42 -7.45 -9.80
CA THR A 227 -9.52 -7.86 -10.89
C THR A 227 -8.35 -8.69 -10.36
N PHE A 228 -7.66 -9.42 -11.24
CA PHE A 228 -6.48 -10.20 -10.86
C PHE A 228 -5.40 -9.33 -10.21
N ASP A 229 -5.11 -8.16 -10.78
CA ASP A 229 -4.13 -7.21 -10.23
C ASP A 229 -4.51 -6.78 -8.81
N GLN A 230 -5.79 -6.50 -8.55
CA GLN A 230 -6.28 -6.17 -7.22
C GLN A 230 -6.12 -7.32 -6.23
N LYS A 231 -6.43 -8.56 -6.64
CA LYS A 231 -6.24 -9.74 -5.80
C LYS A 231 -4.75 -9.98 -5.52
N TYR A 232 -3.89 -9.82 -6.51
CA TYR A 232 -2.44 -9.98 -6.36
C TYR A 232 -1.86 -8.91 -5.42
N SER A 233 -2.27 -7.65 -5.60
CA SER A 233 -1.91 -6.53 -4.72
C SER A 233 -2.31 -6.77 -3.25
N ALA A 234 -3.46 -7.41 -3.03
CA ALA A 234 -3.93 -7.75 -1.70
C ALA A 234 -3.02 -8.76 -0.98
N LEU A 235 -2.30 -9.62 -1.71
CA LEU A 235 -1.32 -10.54 -1.11
C LEU A 235 -0.13 -9.79 -0.52
N PHE A 236 0.28 -8.69 -1.15
CA PHE A 236 1.40 -7.86 -0.70
C PHE A 236 1.00 -7.01 0.51
N SER A 237 -0.15 -6.34 0.44
CA SER A 237 -0.66 -5.53 1.56
C SER A 237 -1.04 -6.38 2.77
N GLY A 238 -1.55 -7.59 2.53
CA GLY A 238 -1.87 -8.59 3.54
C GLY A 238 -0.65 -9.00 4.36
N LYS A 239 0.50 -9.27 3.72
CA LYS A 239 1.77 -9.60 4.41
C LYS A 239 2.19 -8.50 5.38
N VAL A 240 2.03 -7.24 5.02
CA VAL A 240 2.38 -6.11 5.92
C VAL A 240 1.38 -6.01 7.08
N THR A 241 0.08 -6.13 6.80
CA THR A 241 -0.96 -5.98 7.84
C THR A 241 -0.95 -7.12 8.85
N SER A 242 -0.63 -8.34 8.44
CA SER A 242 -0.50 -9.50 9.35
C SER A 242 0.89 -9.63 9.99
N SER A 243 1.85 -8.79 9.59
CA SER A 243 3.20 -8.80 10.17
C SER A 243 3.21 -8.28 11.61
N THR A 244 4.34 -8.47 12.30
CA THR A 244 4.62 -7.88 13.61
C THR A 244 4.44 -6.35 13.61
N LEU A 245 4.79 -5.66 12.51
CA LEU A 245 4.57 -4.22 12.36
C LEU A 245 3.07 -3.87 12.37
N GLY A 246 2.25 -4.68 11.68
CA GLY A 246 0.79 -4.59 11.70
C GLY A 246 0.22 -4.68 13.12
N ILE A 247 0.66 -5.68 13.89
CA ILE A 247 0.22 -5.88 15.27
C ILE A 247 0.65 -4.71 16.17
N ILE A 248 1.91 -4.26 16.06
CA ILE A 248 2.41 -3.11 16.83
C ILE A 248 1.59 -1.86 16.53
N SER A 249 1.23 -1.64 15.27
CA SER A 249 0.38 -0.51 14.89
C SER A 249 -1.02 -0.59 15.51
N ILE A 250 -1.64 -1.77 15.54
CA ILE A 250 -2.95 -1.96 16.18
C ILE A 250 -2.87 -1.67 17.68
N ILE A 251 -1.83 -2.19 18.36
CA ILE A 251 -1.61 -1.92 19.79
C ILE A 251 -1.39 -0.42 20.02
N GLY A 252 -0.59 0.23 19.17
CA GLY A 252 -0.34 1.66 19.23
C GLY A 252 -1.63 2.48 19.07
N LEU A 253 -2.52 2.09 18.17
CA LEU A 253 -3.84 2.72 18.00
C LEU A 253 -4.68 2.62 19.26
N VAL A 254 -4.78 1.40 19.82
CA VAL A 254 -5.55 1.15 21.05
C VAL A 254 -5.00 1.97 22.20
N LEU A 255 -3.67 1.99 22.37
CA LEU A 255 -3.02 2.76 23.43
C LEU A 255 -3.25 4.26 23.26
N GLY A 256 -3.12 4.80 22.04
CA GLY A 256 -3.40 6.21 21.76
C GLY A 256 -4.84 6.60 22.02
N PHE A 257 -5.77 5.70 21.66
CA PHE A 257 -7.17 5.88 21.97
C PHE A 257 -7.41 5.93 23.49
N ILE A 258 -6.83 5.01 24.25
CA ILE A 258 -6.90 5.03 25.73
C ILE A 258 -6.34 6.35 26.29
N ILE A 259 -5.17 6.79 25.83
CA ILE A 259 -4.55 8.05 26.24
C ILE A 259 -5.49 9.24 25.96
N ALA A 260 -6.13 9.26 24.79
CA ALA A 260 -7.11 10.29 24.42
C ALA A 260 -8.27 10.32 25.42
N VAL A 261 -8.91 9.16 25.65
CA VAL A 261 -10.07 9.04 26.54
C VAL A 261 -9.69 9.44 27.98
N SER A 262 -8.56 8.97 28.48
CA SER A 262 -8.07 9.30 29.83
C SER A 262 -7.81 10.80 29.98
N SER A 263 -7.19 11.45 28.99
CA SER A 263 -6.94 12.89 29.02
C SER A 263 -8.24 13.71 28.99
N PHE A 264 -9.20 13.32 28.15
CA PHE A 264 -10.51 13.98 28.07
C PHE A 264 -11.33 13.78 29.33
N LEU A 265 -11.35 12.57 29.91
CA LEU A 265 -12.02 12.30 31.19
C LEU A 265 -11.48 13.21 32.28
N ALA A 266 -10.16 13.31 32.41
CA ALA A 266 -9.54 14.23 33.36
C ALA A 266 -9.97 15.69 33.08
N ALA A 267 -10.16 16.08 31.82
CA ALA A 267 -10.50 17.44 31.43
C ALA A 267 -11.91 17.82 31.87
N VAL A 268 -12.82 16.86 31.70
CA VAL A 268 -14.20 17.00 32.12
C VAL A 268 -14.29 17.10 33.65
N GLN A 269 -13.49 16.30 34.38
CA GLN A 269 -13.49 16.34 35.85
C GLN A 269 -12.95 17.66 36.40
N GLU A 270 -11.86 18.18 35.84
CA GLU A 270 -11.30 19.48 36.27
C GLU A 270 -12.27 20.65 36.08
N ARG A 271 -13.13 20.59 35.06
CA ARG A 271 -14.13 21.62 34.74
C ARG A 271 -15.54 21.26 35.22
N ARG A 272 -15.68 20.22 36.05
CA ARG A 272 -16.99 19.73 36.54
C ARG A 272 -17.83 20.84 37.17
N ARG A 273 -17.20 21.71 37.98
CA ARG A 273 -17.87 22.83 38.63
C ARG A 273 -18.35 23.89 37.64
N GLU A 274 -17.58 24.17 36.59
CA GLU A 274 -17.96 25.09 35.52
C GLU A 274 -19.20 24.58 34.78
N PHE A 275 -19.24 23.28 34.46
CA PHE A 275 -20.40 22.63 33.85
C PHE A 275 -21.63 22.63 34.76
N GLY A 276 -21.46 22.47 36.07
CA GLY A 276 -22.54 22.59 37.06
C GLY A 276 -23.18 23.99 37.07
N ILE A 277 -22.36 25.04 37.00
CA ILE A 277 -22.85 26.43 36.94
C ILE A 277 -23.63 26.67 35.64
N MET A 278 -23.08 26.29 34.49
CA MET A 278 -23.73 26.50 33.19
C MET A 278 -25.03 25.70 33.06
N SER A 279 -25.05 24.46 33.55
CA SER A 279 -26.26 23.62 33.59
C SER A 279 -27.34 24.24 34.47
N SER A 280 -26.98 24.84 35.61
CA SER A 280 -27.94 25.52 36.51
C SER A 280 -28.60 26.78 35.89
N ILE A 281 -27.96 27.39 34.89
CA ILE A 281 -28.48 28.55 34.15
C ILE A 281 -29.25 28.11 32.88
N GLY A 282 -29.32 26.80 32.60
CA GLY A 282 -30.01 26.24 31.44
C GLY A 282 -29.19 26.14 30.16
N LEU A 283 -27.86 26.29 30.23
CA LEU A 283 -26.95 26.27 29.08
C LEU A 283 -26.26 24.90 28.87
N ALA A 284 -26.93 23.81 29.24
CA ALA A 284 -26.33 22.47 29.24
C ALA A 284 -25.99 21.96 27.82
N ASP A 285 -26.79 22.32 26.82
CA ASP A 285 -26.54 21.92 25.42
C ASP A 285 -25.40 22.75 24.81
N GLU A 286 -25.34 24.06 25.06
CA GLU A 286 -24.23 24.92 24.61
C GLU A 286 -22.89 24.44 25.13
N VAL A 287 -22.84 24.02 26.40
CA VAL A 287 -21.68 23.41 27.04
C VAL A 287 -21.17 22.19 26.26
N LEU A 288 -22.08 21.30 25.87
CA LEU A 288 -21.74 20.12 25.09
C LEU A 288 -21.11 20.51 23.75
N TYR A 289 -21.68 21.50 23.05
CA TYR A 289 -21.12 22.01 21.79
C TYR A 289 -19.75 22.67 21.97
N PHE A 290 -19.55 23.47 23.02
CA PHE A 290 -18.24 24.08 23.30
C PHE A 290 -17.16 23.02 23.51
N PHE A 291 -17.47 21.99 24.31
CA PHE A 291 -16.54 20.90 24.57
C PHE A 291 -16.29 20.06 23.32
N LEU A 292 -17.33 19.73 22.56
CA LEU A 292 -17.21 18.95 21.33
C LEU A 292 -16.31 19.67 20.31
N VAL A 293 -16.44 20.99 20.16
CA VAL A 293 -15.56 21.79 19.31
C VAL A 293 -14.13 21.81 19.83
N GLU A 294 -13.91 21.96 21.14
CA GLU A 294 -12.56 21.90 21.74
C GLU A 294 -11.89 20.54 21.48
N SER A 295 -12.60 19.45 21.71
CA SER A 295 -12.13 18.10 21.40
C SER A 295 -11.88 17.89 19.92
N ALA A 296 -12.76 18.38 19.04
CA ALA A 296 -12.56 18.30 17.60
C ALA A 296 -11.27 19.00 17.16
N VAL A 297 -10.96 20.19 17.72
CA VAL A 297 -9.69 20.90 17.44
C VAL A 297 -8.49 20.07 17.88
N VAL A 298 -8.55 19.41 19.05
CA VAL A 298 -7.48 18.53 19.53
C VAL A 298 -7.28 17.34 18.58
N PHE A 299 -8.36 16.66 18.18
CA PHE A 299 -8.29 15.52 17.25
C PHE A 299 -7.76 15.92 15.87
N VAL A 300 -8.22 17.04 15.32
CA VAL A 300 -7.72 17.55 14.03
C VAL A 300 -6.24 17.93 14.12
N ALA A 301 -5.82 18.62 15.19
CA ALA A 301 -4.42 18.96 15.39
C ALA A 301 -3.53 17.71 15.52
N ALA A 302 -3.99 16.71 16.28
CA ALA A 302 -3.28 15.44 16.44
C ALA A 302 -3.23 14.64 15.14
N TYR A 303 -4.30 14.65 14.34
CA TYR A 303 -4.35 14.02 13.03
C TYR A 303 -3.36 14.66 12.06
N VAL A 304 -3.39 15.99 11.92
CA VAL A 304 -2.47 16.71 11.05
C VAL A 304 -1.03 16.44 11.46
N LEU A 305 -0.73 16.56 12.76
CA LEU A 305 0.61 16.29 13.28
C LEU A 305 1.03 14.85 13.00
N GLY A 306 0.21 13.87 13.37
CA GLY A 306 0.52 12.46 13.25
C GLY A 306 0.67 11.96 11.80
N VAL A 307 -0.15 12.47 10.89
CA VAL A 307 -0.06 12.13 9.46
C VAL A 307 1.16 12.76 8.81
N LEU A 308 1.51 14.00 9.16
CA LEU A 308 2.72 14.66 8.66
C LEU A 308 3.99 13.97 9.18
N THR A 309 4.07 13.67 10.47
CA THR A 309 5.20 12.94 11.05
C THR A 309 5.33 11.54 10.45
N ALA A 310 4.22 10.86 10.17
CA ALA A 310 4.25 9.57 9.49
C ALA A 310 4.80 9.68 8.06
N GLY A 311 4.37 10.68 7.30
CA GLY A 311 4.86 10.90 5.94
C GLY A 311 6.37 11.17 5.92
N ILE A 312 6.84 12.05 6.81
CA ILE A 312 8.27 12.34 6.99
C ILE A 312 9.04 11.07 7.39
N ALA A 313 8.52 10.30 8.35
CA ALA A 313 9.16 9.08 8.81
C ALA A 313 9.29 8.03 7.70
N VAL A 314 8.23 7.79 6.93
CA VAL A 314 8.26 6.82 5.82
C VAL A 314 9.22 7.29 4.73
N TRP A 315 9.20 8.57 4.39
CA TRP A 315 10.08 9.15 3.37
C TRP A 315 11.57 9.04 3.74
N LEU A 316 11.92 9.26 5.01
CA LEU A 316 13.30 9.17 5.49
C LEU A 316 13.80 7.73 5.66
N VAL A 317 12.93 6.82 6.12
CA VAL A 317 13.33 5.45 6.49
C VAL A 317 13.26 4.49 5.30
N ILE A 318 12.27 4.65 4.41
CA ILE A 318 12.07 3.73 3.27
C ILE A 318 11.73 4.52 2.00
N PRO A 319 12.66 5.35 1.49
CA PRO A 319 12.40 6.22 0.34
C PRO A 319 11.98 5.44 -0.92
N GLY A 320 12.49 4.22 -1.11
CA GLY A 320 12.23 3.40 -2.30
C GLY A 320 10.79 2.88 -2.46
N ILE A 321 9.96 2.93 -1.41
CA ILE A 321 8.54 2.55 -1.48
C ILE A 321 7.62 3.68 -1.01
N ALA A 322 8.15 4.84 -0.63
CA ALA A 322 7.37 5.96 -0.11
C ALA A 322 6.62 6.68 -1.25
N THR A 323 5.39 6.28 -1.55
CA THR A 323 4.58 6.95 -2.58
C THR A 323 3.60 7.96 -1.94
N PRO A 324 3.46 9.18 -2.50
CA PRO A 324 2.48 10.15 -2.01
C PRO A 324 1.05 9.61 -2.04
N MET A 325 0.73 8.77 -3.03
CA MET A 325 -0.56 8.10 -3.14
C MET A 325 -0.82 7.16 -1.95
N ALA A 326 0.15 6.34 -1.56
CA ALA A 326 0.01 5.45 -0.42
C ALA A 326 -0.19 6.22 0.89
N TRP A 327 0.55 7.31 1.08
CA TRP A 327 0.40 8.19 2.23
C TRP A 327 -0.97 8.86 2.27
N LEU A 328 -1.49 9.34 1.13
CA LEU A 328 -2.83 9.93 1.03
C LEU A 328 -3.93 8.89 1.34
N GLN A 329 -3.81 7.66 0.83
CA GLN A 329 -4.74 6.58 1.13
C GLN A 329 -4.73 6.24 2.63
N ALA A 330 -3.54 6.14 3.23
CA ALA A 330 -3.39 5.90 4.66
C ALA A 330 -3.98 7.05 5.50
N ALA A 331 -3.69 8.30 5.14
CA ALA A 331 -4.23 9.48 5.77
C ALA A 331 -5.77 9.49 5.72
N GLY A 332 -6.35 9.28 4.53
CA GLY A 332 -7.79 9.21 4.33
C GLY A 332 -8.46 8.10 5.15
N MET A 333 -7.84 6.92 5.21
CA MET A 333 -8.32 5.83 6.05
C MET A 333 -8.31 6.19 7.53
N VAL A 334 -7.22 6.79 8.02
CA VAL A 334 -7.08 7.23 9.42
C VAL A 334 -8.08 8.35 9.74
N ALA A 335 -8.32 9.27 8.81
CA ALA A 335 -9.33 10.33 8.95
C ALA A 335 -10.73 9.76 9.17
N GLY A 336 -11.04 8.63 8.54
CA GLY A 336 -12.30 7.91 8.72
C GLY A 336 -12.59 7.48 10.16
N PHE A 337 -11.56 7.34 11.01
CA PHE A 337 -11.74 6.99 12.42
C PHE A 337 -11.98 8.21 13.33
N LEU A 338 -11.70 9.43 12.88
CA LEU A 338 -11.83 10.64 13.69
C LEU A 338 -13.25 10.86 14.23
N PRO A 339 -14.35 10.66 13.45
CA PRO A 339 -15.70 10.76 13.98
C PRO A 339 -15.94 9.79 15.15
N ALA A 340 -15.56 8.53 14.99
CA ALA A 340 -15.71 7.52 16.04
C ALA A 340 -14.90 7.87 17.30
N MET A 341 -13.64 8.29 17.14
CA MET A 341 -12.81 8.73 18.27
C MET A 341 -13.38 9.97 18.96
N SER A 342 -13.93 10.92 18.21
CA SER A 342 -14.56 12.12 18.76
C SER A 342 -15.82 11.79 19.57
N ILE A 343 -16.65 10.87 19.08
CA ILE A 343 -17.86 10.45 19.78
C ILE A 343 -17.50 9.71 21.07
N VAL A 344 -16.65 8.69 20.99
CA VAL A 344 -16.35 7.86 22.16
C VAL A 344 -15.47 8.61 23.17
N GLY A 345 -14.49 9.37 22.70
CA GLY A 345 -13.52 10.06 23.54
C GLY A 345 -14.00 11.38 24.14
N ALA A 346 -14.91 12.10 23.49
CA ALA A 346 -15.38 13.40 23.96
C ALA A 346 -16.87 13.42 24.35
N LEU A 347 -17.74 12.83 23.53
CA LEU A 347 -19.19 12.93 23.74
C LEU A 347 -19.66 12.10 24.94
N ILE A 348 -19.21 10.84 25.05
CA ILE A 348 -19.66 9.94 26.13
C ILE A 348 -19.33 10.49 27.53
N PRO A 349 -18.08 10.94 27.81
CA PRO A 349 -17.75 11.51 29.11
C PRO A 349 -18.61 12.72 29.51
N VAL A 350 -18.82 13.65 28.58
CA VAL A 350 -19.59 14.88 28.86
C VAL A 350 -21.07 14.57 29.02
N HIS A 351 -21.63 13.73 28.16
CA HIS A 351 -23.03 13.35 28.26
C HIS A 351 -23.32 12.68 29.60
N ARG A 352 -22.46 11.75 30.03
CA ARG A 352 -22.56 11.14 31.37
C ARG A 352 -22.41 12.14 32.51
N LEU A 353 -21.60 13.19 32.34
CA LEU A 353 -21.45 14.23 33.35
C LEU A 353 -22.72 15.08 33.48
N LEU A 354 -23.29 15.52 32.34
CA LEU A 354 -24.47 16.39 32.27
C LEU A 354 -25.76 15.70 32.74
N GLN A 355 -25.80 14.36 32.76
CA GLN A 355 -26.90 13.59 33.34
C GLN A 355 -26.97 13.67 34.87
N ASN A 356 -25.90 14.10 35.55
CA ASN A 356 -25.93 14.29 37.00
C ASN A 356 -26.66 15.59 37.36
N ARG A 357 -27.28 15.64 38.56
CA ARG A 357 -27.98 16.84 38.98
C ARG A 357 -26.98 18.00 39.14
N PRO A 358 -27.34 19.24 38.79
CA PRO A 358 -26.42 20.39 38.91
C PRO A 358 -25.84 20.57 40.31
N VAL A 359 -26.63 20.24 41.35
CA VAL A 359 -26.20 20.27 42.75
C VAL A 359 -25.04 19.28 43.04
N ASP A 360 -25.04 18.11 42.40
CA ASP A 360 -24.00 17.08 42.55
C ASP A 360 -22.70 17.47 41.82
N LEU A 361 -22.80 18.36 40.83
CA LEU A 361 -21.64 18.89 40.09
C LEU A 361 -20.94 20.03 40.85
N LEU A 362 -21.65 20.68 41.77
CA LEU A 362 -21.18 21.82 42.56
C LEU A 362 -20.64 21.45 43.94
N GLY A 363 -20.66 20.16 44.31
CA GLY A 363 -20.20 19.66 45.61
C GLY A 363 -21.32 19.36 46.61
N GLY A 364 -22.54 19.11 46.14
CA GLY A 364 -23.59 18.49 46.94
C GLY A 364 -23.09 17.16 47.50
N ARG A 365 -23.12 17.05 48.84
CA ARG A 365 -22.70 15.87 49.60
C ARG A 365 -23.50 14.63 49.25
#